data_AF-A0A4Y2VR66-F1
#
_entry.id   AF-A0A4Y2VR66-F1
#
_cell.length_a   1.000
_cell.length_b   1.000
_cell.length_c   1.000
_cell.angle_alpha   90.00
_cell.angle_beta   90.00
_cell.angle_gamma   90.00
#
_symmetry.space_group_name_H-M   'P 1'
#
loop_
_entity.id
_entity.type
_entity.pdbx_description
1 polymer ?
#
loop_
_entity_poly.entity_id
_entity_poly.type
_entity_poly.pdbx_seq_one_letter_code
_entity_poly.pdbx_strand_id
1 'polypeptide(L)'
;MEPVTVCVLDMDETLGRYDRNAFHVRPKLETFINLLRLLKCDIILWSLGKDDYVRRVVSGHLPEIRDYAYKIFAYKECMNSEARYGFCKASEHIRIMYDCDIFLIGVDDKVSENMDSRYDLRIQVKPYTSPDSKDVVLLEVCEKIINALAEARLDRLRPTTENENDYVENTWVY
;
A
#
# COMPACT_ATOMS: atom_id res chain seq x y z
N MET A 1 -11.48 5.04 -17.16
CA MET A 1 -10.04 4.71 -17.10
C MET A 1 -9.84 3.72 -15.97
N GLU A 2 -8.90 2.78 -16.10
CA GLU A 2 -8.54 1.96 -14.93
C GLU A 2 -7.89 2.86 -13.88
N PRO A 3 -8.28 2.75 -12.59
CA PRO A 3 -7.64 3.51 -11.52
C PRO A 3 -6.17 3.08 -11.39
N VAL A 4 -5.33 4.06 -11.08
CA VAL A 4 -3.91 3.83 -10.81
C VAL A 4 -3.79 2.99 -9.55
N THR A 5 -2.92 1.98 -9.55
CA THR A 5 -2.65 1.20 -8.34
C THR A 5 -1.47 1.82 -7.61
N VAL A 6 -1.64 2.12 -6.32
CA VAL A 6 -0.60 2.74 -5.49
C VAL A 6 -0.34 1.85 -4.29
N CYS A 7 0.92 1.52 -4.03
CA CYS A 7 1.34 0.69 -2.91
C CYS A 7 2.23 1.50 -1.94
N VAL A 8 1.70 1.76 -0.75
CA VAL A 8 2.41 2.41 0.36
C VAL A 8 3.07 1.35 1.22
N LEU A 9 4.39 1.41 1.29
CA LEU A 9 5.23 0.47 2.04
C LEU A 9 5.81 1.16 3.26
N ASP A 10 5.59 0.59 4.43
CA ASP A 10 6.42 0.88 5.59
C ASP A 10 7.87 0.36 5.41
N MET A 11 8.82 0.79 6.25
CA MET A 11 10.24 0.42 6.13
C MET A 11 10.72 -0.51 7.25
N ASP A 12 10.70 -0.02 8.50
CA ASP A 12 11.28 -0.71 9.65
C ASP A 12 10.34 -1.82 10.12
N GLU A 13 10.89 -2.99 10.41
CA GLU A 13 10.14 -4.22 10.71
C GLU A 13 9.22 -4.73 9.57
N THR A 14 9.01 -3.94 8.51
CA THR A 14 8.27 -4.35 7.30
C THR A 14 9.18 -4.86 6.19
N LEU A 15 10.08 -4.02 5.66
CA LEU A 15 11.01 -4.35 4.56
C LEU A 15 12.38 -4.80 5.05
N GLY A 16 12.66 -4.59 6.33
CA GLY A 16 13.89 -4.99 6.97
C GLY A 16 13.92 -4.49 8.40
N ARG A 17 15.05 -4.63 9.06
CA ARG A 17 15.24 -4.14 10.42
C ARG A 17 16.61 -3.53 10.58
N TYR A 18 16.71 -2.52 11.42
CA TYR A 18 18.00 -2.02 11.86
C TYR A 18 18.40 -2.70 13.16
N ASP A 19 19.63 -3.20 13.23
CA ASP A 19 20.27 -3.53 14.51
C ASP A 19 21.40 -2.53 14.81
N ARG A 20 22.19 -2.75 15.86
CA ARG A 20 23.24 -1.79 16.26
C ARG A 20 24.28 -1.52 15.16
N ASN A 21 24.42 -2.40 14.18
CA ASN A 21 25.53 -2.40 13.22
C ASN A 21 25.09 -2.30 11.75
N ALA A 22 23.90 -2.78 11.39
CA ALA A 22 23.46 -2.81 10.00
C ALA A 22 21.93 -2.83 9.84
N PHE A 23 21.47 -2.42 8.65
CA PHE A 23 20.12 -2.71 8.19
C PHE A 23 20.09 -4.08 7.51
N HIS A 24 19.29 -4.99 8.05
CA HIS A 24 19.04 -6.32 7.51
C HIS A 24 17.79 -6.29 6.66
N VAL A 25 17.97 -6.41 5.35
CA VAL A 25 16.88 -6.46 4.37
C VAL A 25 16.08 -7.74 4.56
N ARG A 26 14.75 -7.63 4.59
CA ARG A 26 13.86 -8.78 4.67
C ARG A 26 13.97 -9.59 3.37
N PRO A 27 14.06 -10.93 3.44
CA PRO A 27 14.15 -11.75 2.24
C PRO A 27 12.98 -11.50 1.28
N LYS A 28 13.26 -11.69 -0.01
CA LYS A 28 12.29 -11.56 -1.11
C LYS A 28 11.86 -10.13 -1.43
N LEU A 29 12.54 -9.11 -0.88
CA LEU A 29 12.28 -7.71 -1.22
C LEU A 29 12.36 -7.45 -2.73
N GLU A 30 13.44 -7.85 -3.39
CA GLU A 30 13.60 -7.65 -4.84
C GLU A 30 12.46 -8.29 -5.63
N THR A 31 12.07 -9.52 -5.27
CA THR A 31 10.93 -10.22 -5.89
C THR A 31 9.63 -9.43 -5.70
N PHE A 32 9.39 -8.92 -4.50
CA PHE A 32 8.21 -8.13 -4.18
C PHE A 32 8.17 -6.82 -4.99
N ILE A 33 9.27 -6.06 -5.03
CA ILE A 33 9.35 -4.81 -5.79
C ILE A 33 9.19 -5.07 -7.29
N ASN A 34 9.80 -6.13 -7.84
CA ASN A 34 9.63 -6.48 -9.24
C ASN A 34 8.19 -6.88 -9.59
N LEU A 35 7.47 -7.54 -8.67
CA LEU A 35 6.03 -7.79 -8.86
C LEU A 35 5.23 -6.48 -8.92
N LEU A 36 5.45 -5.56 -7.96
CA LEU A 36 4.75 -4.27 -7.95
C LEU A 36 4.96 -3.50 -9.26
N ARG A 37 6.19 -3.54 -9.78
CA ARG A 37 6.52 -2.95 -11.09
C ARG A 37 5.81 -3.64 -12.25
N LEU A 38 5.75 -4.97 -12.25
CA LEU A 38 5.02 -5.73 -13.28
C LEU A 38 3.53 -5.40 -13.27
N LEU A 39 2.96 -5.18 -12.08
CA LEU A 39 1.59 -4.75 -11.87
C LEU A 39 1.36 -3.26 -12.17
N LYS A 40 2.41 -2.52 -12.54
CA LYS A 40 2.39 -1.06 -12.77
C LYS A 40 1.89 -0.28 -11.55
N CYS A 41 2.24 -0.74 -10.35
CA CYS A 41 1.94 -0.03 -9.12
C CYS A 41 2.92 1.13 -8.92
N ASP A 42 2.42 2.31 -8.57
CA ASP A 42 3.25 3.36 -8.01
C ASP A 42 3.67 2.99 -6.59
N ILE A 43 4.97 2.97 -6.34
CA ILE A 43 5.54 2.53 -5.07
C ILE A 43 5.88 3.75 -4.22
N ILE A 44 5.29 3.86 -3.04
CA ILE A 44 5.59 4.91 -2.07
C ILE A 44 6.20 4.27 -0.84
N LEU A 45 7.44 4.61 -0.50
CA LEU A 45 7.98 4.28 0.82
C LEU A 45 7.50 5.34 1.81
N TRP A 46 6.93 4.93 2.94
CA TRP A 46 6.50 5.84 3.99
C TRP A 46 6.95 5.34 5.36
N SER A 47 8.06 5.89 5.86
CA SER A 47 8.68 5.49 7.12
C SER A 47 8.49 6.54 8.22
N LEU A 48 8.28 6.08 9.45
CA LEU A 48 8.34 6.92 10.66
C LEU A 48 9.77 7.23 11.12
N GLY A 49 10.78 6.66 10.46
CA GLY A 49 12.17 6.93 10.72
C GLY A 49 12.55 8.37 10.41
N LYS A 50 13.53 8.89 11.16
CA LYS A 50 14.10 10.23 10.91
C LYS A 50 14.61 10.34 9.46
N ASP A 51 14.42 11.49 8.83
CA ASP A 51 14.75 11.73 7.42
C ASP A 51 16.16 11.28 7.02
N ASP A 52 17.18 11.63 7.83
CA ASP A 52 18.57 11.24 7.52
C ASP A 52 18.81 9.74 7.69
N TYR A 53 18.07 9.08 8.58
CA TYR A 53 18.13 7.63 8.73
C TYR A 53 17.52 6.95 7.51
N VAL A 54 16.31 7.34 7.12
CA VAL A 54 15.62 6.81 5.92
C VAL A 54 16.48 7.01 4.68
N ARG A 55 17.04 8.22 4.48
CA ARG A 55 17.92 8.50 3.34
C ARG A 55 19.13 7.57 3.29
N ARG A 56 19.79 7.34 4.43
CA ARG A 56 20.95 6.43 4.52
C ARG A 56 20.57 4.99 4.22
N VAL A 57 19.49 4.49 4.84
CA VAL A 57 19.04 3.10 4.64
C VAL A 57 18.64 2.87 3.19
N VAL A 58 17.83 3.75 2.62
CA VAL A 58 17.40 3.60 1.22
C VAL A 58 18.60 3.64 0.27
N SER A 59 19.53 4.56 0.47
CA SER A 59 20.69 4.70 -0.42
C SER A 59 21.68 3.54 -0.32
N GLY A 60 21.84 2.94 0.87
CA GLY A 60 22.86 1.93 1.14
C GLY A 60 22.36 0.49 1.14
N HIS A 61 21.07 0.26 1.43
CA HIS A 61 20.53 -1.07 1.72
C HIS A 61 19.26 -1.42 0.94
N LEU A 62 18.54 -0.44 0.37
CA LEU A 62 17.30 -0.68 -0.38
C LEU A 62 17.39 -0.09 -1.80
N PRO A 63 18.34 -0.54 -2.64
CA PRO A 63 18.53 0.03 -3.98
C PRO A 63 17.27 -0.08 -4.85
N GLU A 64 16.46 -1.12 -4.68
CA GLU A 64 15.20 -1.30 -5.42
C GLU A 64 14.17 -0.23 -5.04
N ILE A 65 14.13 0.18 -3.77
CA ILE A 65 13.28 1.29 -3.33
C ILE A 65 13.84 2.61 -3.86
N ARG A 66 15.16 2.83 -3.75
CA ARG A 66 15.81 4.04 -4.27
C ARG A 66 15.53 4.26 -5.75
N ASP A 67 15.58 3.18 -6.54
CA ASP A 67 15.54 3.26 -8.00
C ASP A 67 14.11 3.26 -8.54
N TYR A 68 13.14 2.69 -7.80
CA TYR A 68 11.77 2.48 -8.30
C TYR A 68 10.65 3.12 -7.47
N ALA A 69 10.92 3.67 -6.28
CA ALA A 69 9.90 4.40 -5.55
C ALA A 69 9.52 5.69 -6.28
N TYR A 70 8.22 5.88 -6.49
CA TYR A 70 7.64 7.13 -6.96
C TYR A 70 7.88 8.26 -5.96
N LYS A 71 7.74 7.96 -4.66
CA LYS A 71 8.00 8.92 -3.58
C LYS A 71 8.51 8.22 -2.32
N ILE A 72 9.32 8.96 -1.57
CA ILE A 72 9.84 8.53 -0.27
C ILE A 72 9.43 9.57 0.77
N PHE A 73 8.66 9.13 1.75
CA PHE A 73 8.25 9.88 2.91
C PHE A 73 8.97 9.36 4.16
N ALA A 74 9.39 10.30 4.99
CA ALA A 74 10.05 10.06 6.26
C ALA A 74 9.31 10.81 7.38
N TYR A 75 9.90 10.85 8.57
CA TYR A 75 9.31 11.43 9.78
C TYR A 75 8.60 12.78 9.59
N LYS A 76 9.21 13.76 8.92
CA LYS A 76 8.58 15.08 8.72
C LYS A 76 7.24 15.00 8.00
N GLU A 77 7.13 14.14 6.99
CA GLU A 77 5.87 13.98 6.27
C GLU A 77 4.83 13.23 7.11
N CYS A 78 5.26 12.28 7.93
CA CYS A 78 4.36 11.62 8.89
C CYS A 78 3.73 12.65 9.85
N MET A 79 4.53 13.57 10.39
CA MET A 79 4.03 14.62 11.28
C MET A 79 3.08 15.58 10.56
N ASN A 80 3.37 15.91 9.29
CA ASN A 80 2.46 16.73 8.48
C ASN A 80 1.13 16.00 8.21
N SER A 81 1.20 14.70 7.89
CA SER A 81 0.01 13.86 7.71
C SER A 81 -0.83 13.76 8.97
N GLU A 82 -0.20 13.48 10.10
CA GLU A 82 -0.89 13.35 11.38
C GLU A 82 -1.55 14.65 11.80
N ALA A 83 -0.85 15.78 11.66
CA ALA A 83 -1.40 17.10 11.98
C ALA A 83 -2.62 17.47 11.12
N ARG A 84 -2.68 17.01 9.87
CA ARG A 84 -3.78 17.33 8.94
C ARG A 84 -4.94 16.34 8.98
N TYR A 85 -4.63 15.05 9.16
CA TYR A 85 -5.57 13.95 8.91
C TYR A 85 -5.73 13.00 10.09
N GLY A 86 -4.99 13.22 11.19
CA GLY A 86 -5.06 12.39 12.40
C GLY A 86 -4.34 11.05 12.30
N PHE A 87 -3.67 10.76 11.17
CA PHE A 87 -2.88 9.55 10.97
C PHE A 87 -1.53 9.87 10.33
N CYS A 88 -0.48 9.20 10.80
CA CYS A 88 0.88 9.32 10.27
C CYS A 88 0.99 8.95 8.79
N LYS A 89 0.21 7.96 8.34
CA LYS A 89 0.17 7.51 6.93
C LYS A 89 -1.28 7.54 6.44
N ALA A 90 -1.85 8.74 6.37
CA ALA A 90 -3.25 8.91 6.00
C ALA A 90 -3.47 8.68 4.50
N SER A 91 -4.51 7.92 4.16
CA SER A 91 -4.90 7.68 2.77
C SER A 91 -5.15 8.96 1.99
N GLU A 92 -5.81 9.95 2.61
CA GLU A 92 -6.13 11.24 1.99
C GLU A 92 -4.87 11.96 1.48
N HIS A 93 -3.78 11.88 2.25
CA HIS A 93 -2.51 12.50 1.88
C HIS A 93 -2.00 11.93 0.54
N ILE A 94 -2.16 10.63 0.32
CA ILE A 94 -1.80 10.01 -0.96
C ILE A 94 -2.82 10.37 -2.03
N ARG A 95 -4.13 10.27 -1.73
CA ARG A 95 -5.19 10.49 -2.72
C ARG A 95 -5.11 11.89 -3.34
N ILE A 96 -4.79 12.94 -2.57
CA ILE A 96 -4.63 14.30 -3.11
C ILE A 96 -3.44 14.48 -4.07
N MET A 97 -2.51 13.52 -4.12
CA MET A 97 -1.36 13.56 -5.04
C MET A 97 -1.74 13.13 -6.47
N TYR A 98 -2.91 12.52 -6.66
CA TYR A 98 -3.38 11.99 -7.92
C TYR A 98 -4.60 12.79 -8.40
N ASP A 99 -4.68 13.06 -9.70
CA ASP A 99 -5.80 13.71 -10.37
C ASP A 99 -6.88 12.72 -10.83
N CYS A 100 -6.72 11.45 -10.46
CA CYS A 100 -7.58 10.34 -10.82
C CYS A 100 -7.82 9.43 -9.61
N ASP A 101 -8.83 8.56 -9.74
CA ASP A 101 -9.10 7.54 -8.74
C ASP A 101 -7.93 6.54 -8.66
N ILE A 102 -7.60 6.17 -7.42
CA ILE A 102 -6.54 5.20 -7.14
C ILE A 102 -7.07 4.02 -6.32
N PHE A 103 -6.50 2.84 -6.58
CA PHE A 103 -6.60 1.69 -5.70
C PHE A 103 -5.38 1.69 -4.76
N LEU A 104 -5.62 2.03 -3.50
CA LEU A 104 -4.59 2.32 -2.51
C LEU A 104 -4.35 1.10 -1.60
N ILE A 105 -3.14 0.55 -1.72
CA ILE A 105 -2.66 -0.59 -0.94
C ILE A 105 -1.71 -0.06 0.15
N GLY A 106 -1.89 -0.51 1.38
CA GLY A 106 -1.03 -0.20 2.52
C GLY A 106 -0.41 -1.47 3.09
N VAL A 107 0.92 -1.51 3.22
CA VAL A 107 1.66 -2.64 3.80
C VAL A 107 2.50 -2.12 4.97
N ASP A 108 2.23 -2.62 6.17
CA ASP A 108 2.81 -2.11 7.41
C ASP A 108 2.83 -3.22 8.49
N ASP A 109 3.80 -3.19 9.39
CA ASP A 109 3.84 -4.06 10.56
C ASP A 109 2.96 -3.54 11.73
N LYS A 110 2.35 -2.36 11.58
CA LYS A 110 1.38 -1.74 12.50
C LYS A 110 0.32 -0.95 11.74
N VAL A 111 -0.30 -1.59 10.75
CA VAL A 111 -1.34 -1.01 9.89
C VAL A 111 -2.41 -0.25 10.67
N SER A 112 -2.98 -0.87 11.71
CA SER A 112 -4.09 -0.28 12.46
C SER A 112 -3.71 0.94 13.28
N GLU A 113 -2.41 1.13 13.55
CA GLU A 113 -1.89 2.28 14.30
C GLU A 113 -1.48 3.40 13.33
N ASN A 114 -0.90 3.04 12.19
CA ASN A 114 -0.25 4.00 11.28
C ASN A 114 -1.15 4.47 10.13
N MET A 115 -2.08 3.62 9.67
CA MET A 115 -2.88 3.82 8.46
C MET A 115 -4.38 3.88 8.77
N ASP A 116 -5.07 4.85 8.18
CA ASP A 116 -6.53 4.99 8.35
C ASP A 116 -7.31 3.89 7.60
N SER A 117 -8.59 3.74 7.90
CA SER A 117 -9.43 2.67 7.34
C SER A 117 -9.81 2.84 5.86
N ARG A 118 -9.43 3.96 5.24
CA ARG A 118 -9.82 4.33 3.86
C ARG A 118 -8.82 3.87 2.78
N TYR A 119 -7.85 3.06 3.15
CA TYR A 119 -7.09 2.24 2.21
C TYR A 119 -7.97 1.14 1.62
N ASP A 120 -7.87 0.90 0.31
CA ASP A 120 -8.66 -0.13 -0.38
C ASP A 120 -8.19 -1.54 -0.01
N LEU A 121 -6.89 -1.71 0.26
CA LEU A 121 -6.32 -2.92 0.82
C LEU A 121 -5.31 -2.57 1.91
N ARG A 122 -5.49 -3.16 3.09
CA ARG A 122 -4.56 -3.02 4.20
C ARG A 122 -3.95 -4.37 4.57
N ILE A 123 -2.64 -4.49 4.44
CA ILE A 123 -1.89 -5.73 4.67
C ILE A 123 -1.00 -5.54 5.89
N GLN A 124 -1.52 -6.03 7.02
CA GLN A 124 -0.74 -6.17 8.24
C GLN A 124 0.25 -7.33 8.06
N VAL A 125 1.55 -7.04 8.16
CA VAL A 125 2.59 -8.07 8.12
C VAL A 125 3.07 -8.44 9.51
N LYS A 126 3.64 -9.63 9.66
CA LYS A 126 4.38 -9.97 10.88
C LYS A 126 5.67 -9.15 10.90
N PRO A 127 6.01 -8.47 12.02
CA PRO A 127 7.21 -7.67 12.12
C PRO A 127 8.46 -8.54 11.94
N TYR A 128 9.43 -8.03 11.20
CA TYR A 128 10.70 -8.69 10.93
C TYR A 128 11.68 -8.45 12.08
N THR A 129 11.47 -9.15 13.20
CA THR A 129 12.18 -8.91 14.47
C THR A 129 13.49 -9.70 14.63
N SER A 130 13.81 -10.60 13.71
CA SER A 130 15.04 -11.41 13.69
C SER A 130 15.42 -11.78 12.26
N PRO A 131 16.70 -11.64 11.85
CA PRO A 131 17.11 -12.08 10.53
C PRO A 131 16.85 -13.58 10.33
N ASP A 132 15.93 -13.90 9.42
CA ASP A 132 15.64 -15.25 8.99
C ASP A 132 15.65 -15.29 7.46
N SER A 133 16.60 -16.03 6.88
CA SER A 133 16.72 -16.21 5.43
C SER A 133 15.53 -16.94 4.79
N LYS A 134 14.71 -17.62 5.58
CA LYS A 134 13.54 -18.38 5.14
C LYS A 134 12.23 -17.61 5.32
N ASP A 135 12.27 -16.36 5.78
CA ASP A 135 11.07 -15.51 5.85
C ASP A 135 10.45 -15.37 4.45
N VAL A 136 9.16 -15.68 4.35
CA VAL A 136 8.37 -15.65 3.10
C VAL A 136 7.29 -14.58 3.13
N VAL A 137 7.26 -13.72 4.14
CA VAL A 137 6.12 -12.81 4.36
C VAL A 137 5.93 -11.85 3.19
N LEU A 138 7.00 -11.37 2.55
CA LEU A 138 6.86 -10.53 1.36
C LEU A 138 6.26 -11.28 0.16
N LEU A 139 6.41 -12.61 0.07
CA LEU A 139 5.68 -13.42 -0.92
C LEU A 139 4.20 -13.57 -0.58
N GLU A 140 3.86 -13.67 0.71
CA GLU A 140 2.46 -13.66 1.16
C GLU A 140 1.79 -12.31 0.87
N VAL A 141 2.53 -11.19 0.99
CA VAL A 141 2.06 -9.87 0.56
C VAL A 141 1.79 -9.85 -0.95
N CYS A 142 2.70 -10.39 -1.76
CA CYS A 142 2.48 -10.52 -3.21
C CYS A 142 1.16 -11.22 -3.54
N GLU A 143 0.89 -12.37 -2.90
CA GLU A 143 -0.33 -13.15 -3.12
C GLU A 143 -1.59 -12.33 -2.78
N LYS A 144 -1.59 -11.65 -1.63
CA LYS A 144 -2.71 -10.79 -1.21
C LYS A 144 -2.99 -9.67 -2.20
N ILE A 145 -1.94 -9.02 -2.72
CA ILE A 145 -2.08 -7.95 -3.71
C ILE A 145 -2.66 -8.49 -5.02
N ILE A 146 -2.15 -9.63 -5.51
CA ILE A 146 -2.63 -10.25 -6.75
C ILE A 146 -4.12 -10.60 -6.62
N ASN A 147 -4.50 -11.25 -5.51
CA ASN A 147 -5.89 -11.67 -5.28
C ASN A 147 -6.83 -10.46 -5.19
N ALA A 148 -6.46 -9.43 -4.41
CA ALA A 148 -7.27 -8.23 -4.27
C ALA A 148 -7.45 -7.47 -5.60
N LEU A 149 -6.40 -7.37 -6.42
CA LEU A 149 -6.50 -6.74 -7.73
C LEU A 149 -7.34 -7.56 -8.71
N ALA A 150 -7.27 -8.90 -8.64
CA ALA A 150 -8.13 -9.78 -9.42
C ALA A 150 -9.60 -9.62 -9.03
N GLU A 151 -9.91 -9.60 -7.73
CA GLU A 151 -11.26 -9.37 -7.19
C GLU A 151 -11.80 -8.00 -7.61
N ALA A 152 -11.01 -6.93 -7.42
CA ALA A 152 -11.41 -5.58 -7.81
C ALA A 152 -11.67 -5.44 -9.32
N ARG A 153 -10.97 -6.21 -10.16
CA ARG A 153 -11.24 -6.28 -11.60
C ARG A 153 -12.52 -7.05 -11.92
N LEU A 154 -12.76 -8.18 -11.25
CA LEU A 154 -13.97 -8.98 -11.45
C LEU A 154 -15.23 -8.22 -11.03
N ASP A 155 -15.20 -7.50 -9.92
CA ASP A 155 -16.36 -6.73 -9.44
C ASP A 155 -16.76 -5.61 -10.41
N ARG A 156 -15.80 -5.03 -11.13
CA ARG A 156 -16.08 -4.03 -12.19
C ARG A 156 -16.67 -4.64 -13.46
N LEU A 157 -16.44 -5.93 -13.69
CA LEU A 157 -17.00 -6.66 -14.82
C LEU A 157 -18.40 -7.21 -14.52
N ARG A 158 -18.85 -7.19 -13.26
CA ARG A 158 -20.20 -7.59 -12.92
C ARG A 158 -21.18 -6.57 -13.52
N PRO A 159 -22.16 -7.00 -14.33
CA PRO A 159 -23.21 -6.12 -14.78
C PRO A 159 -23.96 -5.60 -13.54
N THR A 160 -24.16 -4.29 -13.46
CA THR A 160 -25.10 -3.69 -12.52
C THR A 160 -26.48 -4.21 -12.86
N THR A 161 -26.97 -5.20 -12.13
CA THR A 161 -28.36 -5.63 -12.23
C THR A 161 -29.22 -4.56 -11.57
N GLU A 162 -29.55 -3.51 -12.31
CA GLU A 162 -30.71 -2.67 -12.05
C GLU A 162 -31.55 -2.63 -13.32
N ASN A 163 -32.65 -3.39 -13.30
CA ASN A 163 -33.96 -3.04 -13.86
C ASN A 163 -34.91 -4.24 -13.67
N GLU A 164 -35.31 -4.51 -12.43
CA GLU A 164 -36.60 -5.14 -12.16
C GLU A 164 -37.37 -4.19 -11.23
N ASN A 165 -38.49 -3.67 -11.75
CA ASN A 165 -39.55 -2.87 -11.11
C ASN A 165 -39.70 -1.39 -11.53
N ASP A 166 -39.61 -1.10 -12.83
CA ASP A 166 -40.49 -0.08 -13.41
C ASP A 166 -41.30 -0.73 -14.55
N TYR A 167 -42.58 -0.34 -14.65
CA TYR A 167 -43.69 -0.87 -15.46
C TYR A 167 -44.54 -2.00 -14.84
N VAL A 168 -45.61 -1.62 -14.12
CA VAL A 168 -46.98 -1.76 -14.66
C VAL A 168 -47.83 -0.59 -14.14
N GLU A 169 -47.97 0.45 -14.96
CA GLU A 169 -49.23 1.19 -15.00
C GLU A 169 -50.32 0.22 -15.48
N ASN A 170 -51.36 0.03 -14.68
CA ASN A 170 -52.67 -0.32 -15.22
C ASN A 170 -53.75 0.33 -14.37
N THR A 171 -54.13 1.53 -14.81
CA THR A 171 -55.50 2.04 -14.86
C THR A 171 -56.55 0.94 -14.78
N TRP A 172 -57.45 1.04 -13.81
CA TRP A 172 -58.88 0.79 -14.04
C TRP A 172 -59.71 1.85 -13.33
N VAL A 173 -60.32 2.68 -14.16
CA VAL A 173 -61.52 3.46 -13.87
C VAL A 173 -62.71 2.49 -13.90
N TYR A 174 -63.42 2.35 -12.79
CA TYR A 174 -64.88 2.54 -12.61
C TYR A 174 -65.28 2.14 -11.19
#